data_AF-D5VQW5-F1
#
_entry.id   AF-D5VQW5-F1
#
_cell.length_a   1.000
_cell.length_b   1.000
_cell.length_c   1.000
_cell.angle_alpha   90.00
_cell.angle_beta   90.00
_cell.angle_gamma   90.00
#
_symmetry.space_group_name_H-M   'P 1'
#
loop_
_entity.id
_entity.type
_entity.pdbx_description
1 polymer ?
#
loop_
_entity_poly.entity_id
_entity_poly.type
_entity_poly.pdbx_seq_one_letter_code
_entity_poly.pdbx_strand_id
1 'polypeptide(L)'
;MRFKEFFNLPLHKKLFLTYIFCWIGFFISFFFGKFIYYLSLKLFPPVKESVNIVAEIGTAKYSVVHSTVSSSLNNPYLSYALSYLLSNFLSCLIIVVVFALFGYLSRDEDEEKFFKYLSILYLFSVLNPITGIVGYKLPLSAIFYIIPHGLFEFFGFSIAIVLGLELAKTFYYKKSLKKIKILLLFLSLVFISLAALLEPIDWAIYNSNLSVVEGYSIVLSYLLGFKL
;
A
#
# COMPACT_ATOMS: atom_id res chain seq x y z
N MET A 1 3.98 0.43 24.00
CA MET A 1 5.33 0.04 23.52
C MET A 1 6.00 1.27 22.95
N ARG A 2 7.17 1.66 23.46
CA ARG A 2 7.92 2.79 22.90
C ARG A 2 8.43 2.41 21.51
N PHE A 3 8.47 3.35 20.56
CA PHE A 3 8.90 3.04 19.18
C PHE A 3 10.33 2.46 19.12
N LYS A 4 11.21 2.86 20.05
CA LYS A 4 12.55 2.26 20.22
C LYS A 4 12.50 0.76 20.54
N GLU A 5 11.51 0.30 21.32
CA GLU A 5 11.31 -1.12 21.63
C GLU A 5 10.88 -1.88 20.36
N PHE A 6 9.92 -1.32 19.59
CA PHE A 6 9.51 -1.85 18.27
C PHE A 6 10.67 -1.97 17.30
N PHE A 7 11.47 -0.91 17.20
CA PHE A 7 12.59 -0.82 16.28
C PHE A 7 13.68 -1.87 16.55
N ASN A 8 13.77 -2.37 17.78
CA ASN A 8 14.73 -3.38 18.19
C ASN A 8 14.18 -4.80 18.20
N LEU A 9 12.91 -5.01 17.84
CA LEU A 9 12.36 -6.35 17.70
C LEU A 9 13.09 -7.17 16.61
N PRO A 10 13.09 -8.51 16.74
CA PRO A 10 13.51 -9.41 15.67
C PRO A 10 12.72 -9.16 14.38
N LEU A 11 13.38 -9.38 13.24
CA LEU A 11 12.84 -9.09 11.91
C LEU A 11 11.43 -9.68 11.69
N HIS A 12 11.22 -10.95 12.04
CA HIS A 12 9.93 -11.61 11.85
C HIS A 12 8.80 -10.97 12.67
N LYS A 13 9.06 -10.56 13.92
CA LYS A 13 8.06 -9.87 14.76
C LYS A 13 7.74 -8.49 14.21
N LYS A 14 8.78 -7.78 13.72
CA LYS A 14 8.62 -6.47 13.12
C LYS A 14 7.80 -6.52 11.82
N LEU A 15 8.05 -7.53 10.97
CA LEU A 15 7.25 -7.79 9.77
C LEU A 15 5.80 -8.09 10.12
N PHE A 16 5.56 -9.03 11.04
CA PHE A 16 4.21 -9.40 11.46
C PHE A 16 3.41 -8.22 12.01
N LEU A 17 4.01 -7.42 12.90
CA LEU A 17 3.35 -6.24 13.45
C LEU A 17 3.12 -5.16 12.39
N THR A 18 4.12 -4.88 11.53
CA THR A 18 3.96 -3.91 10.43
C THR A 18 2.83 -4.33 9.49
N TYR A 19 2.73 -5.62 9.18
CA TYR A 19 1.65 -6.15 8.34
C TYR A 19 0.26 -5.92 8.95
N ILE A 20 0.09 -6.24 10.23
CA ILE A 20 -1.16 -5.94 10.96
C ILE A 20 -1.45 -4.44 10.95
N PHE A 21 -0.42 -3.62 11.18
CA PHE A 21 -0.58 -2.19 11.18
C PHE A 21 -0.94 -1.63 9.80
N CYS A 22 -0.42 -2.18 8.69
CA CYS A 22 -0.84 -1.80 7.34
C CYS A 22 -2.34 -2.06 7.12
N TRP A 23 -2.86 -3.19 7.58
CA TRP A 23 -4.30 -3.47 7.55
C TRP A 23 -5.11 -2.47 8.39
N ILE A 24 -4.68 -2.23 9.63
CA ILE A 24 -5.32 -1.23 10.50
C ILE A 24 -5.28 0.15 9.85
N GLY A 25 -4.15 0.54 9.27
CA GLY A 25 -3.95 1.79 8.56
C GLY A 25 -4.89 1.93 7.38
N PHE A 26 -5.00 0.90 6.55
CA PHE A 26 -5.96 0.83 5.46
C PHE A 26 -7.40 1.07 5.94
N PHE A 27 -7.86 0.35 6.98
CA PHE A 27 -9.22 0.54 7.49
C PHE A 27 -9.43 1.95 8.05
N ILE A 28 -8.49 2.47 8.83
CA ILE A 28 -8.55 3.84 9.36
C ILE A 28 -8.68 4.83 8.21
N SER A 29 -7.80 4.76 7.22
CA SER A 29 -7.80 5.68 6.09
C SER A 29 -9.06 5.54 5.24
N PHE A 30 -9.54 4.32 4.98
CA PHE A 30 -10.75 4.07 4.23
C PHE A 30 -12.00 4.65 4.91
N PHE A 31 -12.20 4.37 6.20
CA PHE A 31 -13.33 4.93 6.95
C PHE A 31 -13.22 6.44 7.11
N PHE A 32 -12.00 6.97 7.30
CA PHE A 32 -11.76 8.39 7.38
C PHE A 32 -12.07 9.10 6.04
N GLY A 33 -11.68 8.53 4.91
CA GLY A 33 -12.01 9.06 3.58
C GLY A 33 -13.52 9.11 3.35
N LYS A 34 -14.26 8.07 3.73
CA LYS A 34 -15.72 8.07 3.71
C LYS A 34 -16.35 9.12 4.61
N PHE A 35 -15.82 9.26 5.83
CA PHE A 35 -16.29 10.26 6.78
C PHE A 35 -16.10 11.68 6.24
N ILE A 36 -14.91 11.99 5.70
CA ILE A 36 -14.66 13.29 5.05
C ILE A 36 -15.62 13.51 3.89
N TYR A 37 -15.82 12.50 3.02
CA TYR A 37 -16.76 12.63 1.91
C TYR A 37 -18.20 12.93 2.39
N TYR A 38 -18.66 12.21 3.42
CA TYR A 38 -19.95 12.47 4.04
C TYR A 38 -20.07 13.90 4.59
N LEU A 39 -19.03 14.40 5.29
CA LEU A 39 -18.98 15.78 5.75
C LEU A 39 -18.99 16.77 4.57
N SER A 40 -18.26 16.47 3.51
CA SER A 40 -18.18 17.33 2.31
C SER A 40 -19.53 17.51 1.61
N LEU A 41 -20.36 16.47 1.62
CA LEU A 41 -21.71 16.52 1.05
C LEU A 41 -22.68 17.36 1.91
N LYS A 42 -22.48 17.40 3.23
CA LYS A 42 -23.43 18.04 4.15
C LYS A 42 -23.05 19.46 4.58
N LEU A 43 -21.77 19.79 4.64
CA LEU A 43 -21.32 20.94 5.42
C LEU A 43 -20.66 22.07 4.59
N PHE A 44 -19.90 21.80 3.51
CA PHE A 44 -19.13 22.86 2.83
C PHE A 44 -18.74 22.53 1.36
N PRO A 45 -19.17 23.32 0.36
CA PRO A 45 -18.74 23.17 -1.05
C PRO A 45 -17.20 23.14 -1.27
N PRO A 46 -16.37 23.96 -0.57
CA PRO A 46 -14.90 23.93 -0.72
C PRO A 46 -14.25 22.60 -0.27
N VAL A 47 -14.86 21.90 0.69
CA VAL A 47 -14.35 20.62 1.18
C VAL A 47 -14.57 19.53 0.13
N LYS A 48 -15.70 19.58 -0.61
CA LYS A 48 -15.99 18.65 -1.70
C LYS A 48 -14.97 18.77 -2.84
N GLU A 49 -14.59 20.00 -3.19
CA GLU A 49 -13.57 20.27 -4.20
C GLU A 49 -12.20 19.75 -3.75
N SER A 50 -11.83 19.99 -2.50
CA SER A 50 -10.58 19.47 -1.92
C SER A 50 -10.51 17.93 -1.93
N VAL A 51 -11.60 17.24 -1.58
CA VAL A 51 -11.68 15.77 -1.61
C VAL A 51 -11.52 15.23 -3.03
N ASN A 52 -12.14 15.90 -4.02
CA ASN A 52 -11.99 15.51 -5.43
C ASN A 52 -10.57 15.73 -5.92
N ILE A 53 -9.94 16.86 -5.61
CA ILE A 53 -8.54 17.14 -5.96
C ILE A 53 -7.62 16.06 -5.37
N VAL A 54 -7.78 15.70 -4.09
CA VAL A 54 -6.92 14.67 -3.48
C VAL A 54 -7.18 13.29 -4.08
N ALA A 55 -8.43 12.96 -4.43
CA ALA A 55 -8.75 11.73 -5.14
C ALA A 55 -8.13 11.72 -6.56
N GLU A 56 -8.22 12.83 -7.29
CA GLU A 56 -7.59 13.01 -8.60
C GLU A 56 -6.07 12.83 -8.50
N ILE A 57 -5.39 13.49 -7.55
CA ILE A 57 -3.96 13.30 -7.29
C ILE A 57 -3.63 11.85 -6.96
N GLY A 58 -4.45 11.21 -6.12
CA GLY A 58 -4.27 9.80 -5.76
C GLY A 58 -4.41 8.86 -6.96
N THR A 59 -5.31 9.16 -7.89
CA THR A 59 -5.50 8.40 -9.14
C THR A 59 -4.52 8.78 -10.25
N ALA A 60 -3.96 9.99 -10.23
CA ALA A 60 -3.04 10.50 -11.24
C ALA A 60 -1.76 9.67 -11.32
N LYS A 61 -1.28 9.17 -10.17
CA LYS A 61 -0.17 8.20 -10.13
C LYS A 61 -0.48 6.97 -10.98
N TYR A 62 -1.70 6.45 -10.89
CA TYR A 62 -2.12 5.28 -11.65
C TYR A 62 -2.32 5.61 -13.13
N SER A 63 -2.95 6.75 -13.46
CA SER A 63 -3.23 7.13 -14.85
C SER A 63 -1.97 7.39 -15.68
N VAL A 64 -0.91 7.94 -15.08
CA VAL A 64 0.38 8.18 -15.76
C VAL A 64 1.09 6.87 -16.10
N VAL A 65 1.13 5.94 -15.14
CA VAL A 65 1.72 4.61 -15.39
C VAL A 65 0.86 3.85 -16.41
N HIS A 66 -0.46 3.90 -16.25
CA HIS A 66 -1.39 3.19 -17.13
C HIS A 66 -1.33 3.68 -18.57
N SER A 67 -1.34 4.99 -18.82
CA SER A 67 -1.25 5.53 -20.19
C SER A 67 0.04 5.14 -20.90
N THR A 68 1.15 5.01 -20.16
CA THR A 68 2.44 4.57 -20.70
C THR A 68 2.44 3.07 -21.03
N VAL A 69 1.85 2.25 -20.16
CA VAL A 69 1.80 0.80 -20.34
C VAL A 69 0.78 0.41 -21.43
N SER A 70 -0.41 1.00 -21.41
CA SER A 70 -1.50 0.69 -22.34
C SER A 70 -1.21 1.14 -23.77
N SER A 71 -0.45 2.22 -23.96
CA SER A 71 0.00 2.63 -25.30
C SER A 71 0.99 1.65 -25.93
N SER A 72 1.60 0.78 -25.11
CA SER A 72 2.58 -0.21 -25.54
C SER A 72 2.01 -1.63 -25.64
N LEU A 73 0.76 -1.86 -25.20
CA LEU A 73 0.18 -3.20 -25.05
C LEU A 73 -1.26 -3.27 -25.57
N ASN A 74 -1.54 -4.26 -26.42
CA ASN A 74 -2.88 -4.49 -26.96
C ASN A 74 -3.80 -5.31 -26.04
N ASN A 75 -3.33 -5.76 -24.87
CA ASN A 75 -4.15 -6.51 -23.91
C ASN A 75 -4.50 -5.61 -22.70
N PRO A 76 -5.79 -5.29 -22.47
CA PRO A 76 -6.21 -4.41 -21.39
C PRO A 76 -5.92 -5.01 -20.01
N TYR A 77 -6.23 -6.28 -19.75
CA TYR A 77 -5.98 -6.95 -18.47
C TYR A 77 -4.52 -6.94 -18.08
N LEU A 78 -3.64 -7.29 -19.03
CA LEU A 78 -2.20 -7.25 -18.82
C LEU A 78 -1.71 -5.81 -18.58
N SER A 79 -2.28 -4.83 -19.27
CA SER A 79 -1.95 -3.42 -19.06
C SER A 79 -2.34 -2.95 -17.66
N TYR A 80 -3.52 -3.32 -17.15
CA TYR A 80 -3.95 -3.04 -15.79
C TYR A 80 -3.02 -3.69 -14.75
N ALA A 81 -2.75 -4.99 -14.88
CA ALA A 81 -1.86 -5.72 -13.97
C ALA A 81 -0.45 -5.10 -13.92
N LEU A 82 0.16 -4.83 -15.07
CA LEU A 82 1.50 -4.23 -15.13
C LEU A 82 1.53 -2.80 -14.59
N SER A 83 0.47 -2.01 -14.83
CA SER A 83 0.36 -0.66 -14.27
C SER A 83 0.31 -0.68 -12.76
N TYR A 84 -0.48 -1.59 -12.20
CA TYR A 84 -0.58 -1.80 -10.76
C TYR A 84 0.75 -2.27 -10.17
N LEU A 85 1.38 -3.28 -10.78
CA LEU A 85 2.70 -3.79 -10.38
C LEU A 85 3.73 -2.66 -10.32
N LEU A 86 3.91 -1.90 -11.41
CA LEU A 86 4.90 -0.83 -11.49
C LEU A 86 4.62 0.27 -10.46
N SER A 87 3.36 0.70 -10.37
CA SER A 87 2.93 1.75 -9.43
C SER A 87 3.21 1.39 -7.98
N ASN A 88 2.88 0.16 -7.56
CA ASN A 88 3.06 -0.30 -6.20
C ASN A 88 4.50 -0.70 -5.88
N PHE A 89 5.22 -1.25 -6.85
CA PHE A 89 6.64 -1.52 -6.70
C PHE A 89 7.47 -0.24 -6.55
N LEU A 90 7.21 0.79 -7.38
CA LEU A 90 7.84 2.11 -7.24
C LEU A 90 7.56 2.72 -5.86
N SER A 91 6.35 2.52 -5.33
CA SER A 91 6.01 3.00 -3.98
C SER A 91 6.81 2.28 -2.91
N CYS A 92 6.97 0.96 -3.02
CA CYS A 92 7.84 0.19 -2.12
C CYS A 92 9.28 0.69 -2.17
N LEU A 93 9.82 0.96 -3.36
CA LEU A 93 11.16 1.52 -3.54
C LEU A 93 11.30 2.89 -2.88
N ILE A 94 10.34 3.80 -3.10
CA ILE A 94 10.33 5.13 -2.50
C ILE A 94 10.33 5.01 -0.98
N ILE A 95 9.47 4.16 -0.40
CA ILE A 95 9.44 3.90 1.05
C ILE A 95 10.85 3.50 1.52
N VAL A 96 11.43 2.46 0.92
CA VAL A 96 12.76 1.95 1.29
C VAL A 96 13.83 3.04 1.23
N VAL A 97 13.84 3.84 0.16
CA VAL A 97 14.80 4.93 -0.05
C VAL A 97 14.60 6.05 0.96
N VAL A 98 13.37 6.48 1.23
CA VAL A 98 13.08 7.57 2.17
C VAL A 98 13.53 7.20 3.58
N PHE A 99 13.26 5.97 4.04
CA PHE A 99 13.76 5.51 5.34
C PHE A 99 15.28 5.40 5.38
N ALA A 100 15.90 4.86 4.32
CA ALA A 100 17.34 4.77 4.20
C ALA A 100 18.02 6.15 4.28
N LEU A 101 17.53 7.11 3.49
CA LEU A 101 18.01 8.49 3.49
C LEU A 101 17.79 9.15 4.84
N PHE A 102 16.63 8.97 5.46
CA PHE A 102 16.37 9.48 6.80
C PHE A 102 17.40 8.98 7.81
N GLY A 103 17.66 7.67 7.86
CA GLY A 103 18.69 7.13 8.76
C GLY A 103 20.11 7.58 8.43
N TYR A 104 20.42 7.90 7.17
CA TYR A 104 21.70 8.47 6.78
C TYR A 104 21.83 9.93 7.22
N LEU A 105 20.80 10.75 6.99
CA LEU A 105 20.81 12.18 7.29
C LEU A 105 20.75 12.46 8.79
N SER A 106 20.09 11.60 9.57
CA SER A 106 19.99 11.76 11.02
C SER A 106 21.17 11.20 11.81
N ARG A 107 22.29 10.82 11.18
CA ARG A 107 23.43 10.15 11.85
C ARG A 107 23.98 10.87 13.07
N ASP A 108 23.96 12.20 13.05
CA ASP A 108 24.54 13.06 14.09
C ASP A 108 23.45 13.72 14.95
N GLU A 109 22.19 13.36 14.73
CA GLU A 109 21.06 13.83 15.54
C GLU A 109 20.95 13.06 16.85
N ASP A 110 20.37 13.73 17.84
CA ASP A 110 19.99 13.13 19.12
C ASP A 110 19.09 11.89 18.91
N GLU A 111 19.33 10.85 19.71
CA GLU A 111 18.65 9.56 19.56
C GLU A 111 17.13 9.68 19.77
N GLU A 112 16.68 10.56 20.68
CA GLU A 112 15.26 10.81 20.92
C GLU A 112 14.62 11.46 19.69
N LYS A 113 15.28 12.47 19.10
CA LYS A 113 14.82 13.11 17.85
C LYS A 113 14.75 12.11 16.70
N PHE A 114 15.79 11.28 16.54
CA PHE A 114 15.82 10.24 15.53
C PHE A 114 14.61 9.31 15.65
N PHE A 115 14.33 8.77 16.85
CA PHE A 115 13.19 7.88 17.05
C PHE A 115 11.83 8.58 16.89
N LYS A 116 11.71 9.84 17.33
CA LYS A 116 10.48 10.61 17.16
C LYS A 116 10.11 10.76 15.70
N TYR A 117 11.02 11.27 14.87
CA TYR A 117 10.74 11.49 13.45
C TYR A 117 10.63 10.19 12.66
N LEU A 118 11.43 9.17 13.00
CA LEU A 118 11.31 7.85 12.40
C LEU A 118 9.94 7.22 12.68
N SER A 119 9.39 7.43 13.89
CA SER A 119 8.05 6.94 14.25
C SER A 119 6.94 7.64 13.45
N ILE A 120 7.10 8.93 13.17
CA ILE A 120 6.17 9.70 12.33
C ILE A 120 6.21 9.16 10.90
N LEU A 121 7.41 9.01 10.33
CA LEU A 121 7.58 8.44 8.99
C LEU A 121 6.98 7.03 8.88
N TYR A 122 7.17 6.21 9.91
CA TYR A 122 6.54 4.90 10.04
C TYR A 122 5.00 4.98 10.03
N LEU A 123 4.41 5.85 10.84
CA LEU A 123 2.96 6.03 10.88
C LEU A 123 2.41 6.47 9.52
N PHE A 124 3.03 7.42 8.84
CA PHE A 124 2.60 7.84 7.50
C PHE A 124 2.66 6.70 6.48
N SER A 125 3.71 5.88 6.54
CA SER A 125 3.89 4.75 5.61
C SER A 125 2.86 3.64 5.85
N VAL A 126 2.49 3.41 7.11
CA VAL A 126 1.51 2.41 7.52
C VAL A 126 0.08 2.86 7.26
N LEU A 127 -0.26 4.10 7.60
CA LEU A 127 -1.60 4.64 7.39
C LEU A 127 -1.91 4.76 5.90
N ASN A 128 -0.93 5.20 5.11
CA ASN A 128 -1.10 5.46 3.68
C ASN A 128 -2.40 6.24 3.37
N PRO A 129 -2.53 7.48 3.90
CA PRO A 129 -3.80 8.21 3.96
C PRO A 129 -4.42 8.50 2.59
N ILE A 130 -3.61 8.54 1.53
CA ILE A 130 -4.07 8.78 0.16
C ILE A 130 -4.97 7.64 -0.32
N THR A 131 -4.64 6.39 0.03
CA THR A 131 -5.43 5.20 -0.35
C THR A 131 -6.88 5.29 0.14
N GLY A 132 -7.07 5.82 1.36
CA GLY A 132 -8.40 6.02 1.94
C GLY A 132 -9.26 7.04 1.21
N ILE A 133 -8.64 8.12 0.73
CA ILE A 133 -9.33 9.16 -0.03
C ILE A 133 -9.65 8.65 -1.43
N VAL A 134 -8.75 7.94 -2.12
CA VAL A 134 -9.04 7.36 -3.45
C VAL A 134 -10.25 6.41 -3.39
N GLY A 135 -10.37 5.62 -2.33
CA GLY A 135 -11.46 4.64 -2.16
C GLY A 135 -12.80 5.20 -1.67
N TYR A 136 -12.97 6.52 -1.47
CA TYR A 136 -14.15 7.05 -0.75
C TYR A 136 -15.50 6.65 -1.39
N LYS A 137 -15.54 6.51 -2.72
CA LYS A 137 -16.73 6.13 -3.50
C LYS A 137 -17.05 4.64 -3.47
N LEU A 138 -16.12 3.78 -3.07
CA LEU A 138 -16.33 2.33 -3.09
C LEU A 138 -17.36 1.93 -2.05
N PRO A 139 -18.39 1.14 -2.39
CA PRO A 139 -19.35 0.67 -1.39
C PRO A 139 -18.64 -0.21 -0.34
N LEU A 140 -19.18 -0.30 0.87
CA LEU A 140 -18.57 -1.12 1.93
C LEU A 140 -18.46 -2.60 1.53
N SER A 141 -19.39 -3.09 0.72
CA SER A 141 -19.35 -4.44 0.15
C SER A 141 -18.16 -4.67 -0.79
N ALA A 142 -17.62 -3.62 -1.41
CA ALA A 142 -16.46 -3.71 -2.31
C ALA A 142 -15.20 -4.20 -1.57
N ILE A 143 -15.09 -3.93 -0.27
CA ILE A 143 -13.94 -4.31 0.56
C ILE A 143 -13.70 -5.82 0.50
N PHE A 144 -14.77 -6.64 0.48
CA PHE A 144 -14.63 -8.10 0.48
C PHE A 144 -13.93 -8.64 -0.78
N TYR A 145 -14.09 -7.96 -1.91
CA TYR A 145 -13.43 -8.33 -3.17
C TYR A 145 -11.98 -7.89 -3.21
N ILE A 146 -11.61 -6.89 -2.41
CA ILE A 146 -10.26 -6.32 -2.34
C ILE A 146 -9.37 -7.10 -1.35
N ILE A 147 -9.98 -7.87 -0.42
CA ILE A 147 -9.23 -8.64 0.58
C ILE A 147 -8.14 -9.54 -0.05
N PRO A 148 -8.43 -10.31 -1.11
CA PRO A 148 -7.44 -11.25 -1.64
C PRO A 148 -6.19 -10.56 -2.21
N HIS A 149 -6.30 -9.51 -3.03
CA HIS A 149 -5.09 -8.77 -3.42
C HIS A 149 -4.46 -8.05 -2.22
N GLY A 150 -5.28 -7.48 -1.32
CA GLY A 150 -4.81 -6.74 -0.14
C GLY A 150 -3.94 -7.59 0.80
N LEU A 151 -4.20 -8.89 0.90
CA LEU A 151 -3.35 -9.82 1.66
C LEU A 151 -1.90 -9.80 1.16
N PHE A 152 -1.70 -9.84 -0.15
CA PHE A 152 -0.37 -9.83 -0.76
C PHE A 152 0.20 -8.41 -0.81
N GLU A 153 -0.62 -7.41 -1.15
CA GLU A 153 -0.19 -6.01 -1.28
C GLU A 153 0.36 -5.49 0.06
N PHE A 154 -0.40 -5.61 1.15
CA PHE A 154 0.04 -5.14 2.45
C PHE A 154 1.23 -5.95 2.99
N PHE A 155 1.37 -7.21 2.58
CA PHE A 155 2.57 -7.97 2.94
C PHE A 155 3.80 -7.42 2.21
N GLY A 156 3.67 -7.14 0.90
CA GLY A 156 4.69 -6.47 0.09
C GLY A 156 5.11 -5.10 0.67
N PHE A 157 4.14 -4.28 1.07
CA PHE A 157 4.40 -2.99 1.74
C PHE A 157 5.04 -3.16 3.11
N SER A 158 4.59 -4.12 3.92
CA SER A 158 5.18 -4.37 5.24
C SER A 158 6.66 -4.75 5.13
N ILE A 159 7.02 -5.52 4.10
CA ILE A 159 8.42 -5.87 3.82
C ILE A 159 9.21 -4.61 3.43
N ALA A 160 8.67 -3.75 2.56
CA ALA A 160 9.31 -2.50 2.16
C ALA A 160 9.55 -1.55 3.35
N ILE A 161 8.54 -1.35 4.20
CA ILE A 161 8.65 -0.52 5.41
C ILE A 161 9.70 -1.08 6.36
N VAL A 162 9.66 -2.38 6.64
CA VAL A 162 10.62 -3.02 7.55
C VAL A 162 12.04 -3.01 6.99
N LEU A 163 12.20 -3.27 5.69
CA LEU A 163 13.48 -3.11 5.00
C LEU A 163 14.00 -1.67 5.13
N GLY A 164 13.13 -0.69 4.92
CA GLY A 164 13.42 0.72 5.16
C GLY A 164 13.93 0.98 6.58
N LEU A 165 13.23 0.50 7.61
CA LEU A 165 13.65 0.63 9.01
C LEU A 165 15.00 -0.04 9.28
N GLU A 166 15.28 -1.21 8.70
CA GLU A 166 16.56 -1.91 8.86
C GLU A 166 17.72 -1.20 8.13
N LEU A 167 17.44 -0.53 7.01
CA LEU A 167 18.39 0.34 6.34
C LEU A 167 18.64 1.61 7.16
N ALA A 168 17.58 2.26 7.65
CA ALA A 168 17.68 3.41 8.53
C ALA A 168 18.56 3.10 9.74
N LYS A 169 18.33 1.96 10.40
CA LYS A 169 19.16 1.43 11.50
C LYS A 169 20.63 1.30 11.12
N THR A 170 20.88 0.76 9.94
CA THR A 170 22.24 0.48 9.48
C THR A 170 22.99 1.74 9.13
N PHE A 171 22.31 2.70 8.49
CA PHE A 171 22.94 3.97 8.18
C PHE A 171 23.12 4.85 9.40
N TYR A 172 22.14 4.92 10.32
CA TYR A 172 22.25 5.68 11.56
C TYR A 172 23.42 5.16 12.43
N TYR A 173 23.48 3.85 12.69
CA TYR A 173 24.54 3.25 13.51
C TYR A 173 25.82 2.87 12.73
N LYS A 174 25.98 3.31 11.47
CA LYS A 174 27.14 3.02 10.61
C LYS A 174 27.53 1.52 10.54
N LYS A 175 26.53 0.63 10.48
CA LYS A 175 26.71 -0.83 10.39
C LYS A 175 26.89 -1.29 8.95
N SER A 176 27.43 -2.49 8.76
CA SER A 176 27.52 -3.12 7.43
C SER A 176 26.16 -3.58 6.89
N LEU A 177 25.98 -3.49 5.58
CA LEU A 177 24.81 -3.99 4.88
C LEU A 177 24.83 -5.52 4.84
N LYS A 178 23.73 -6.16 5.27
CA LYS A 178 23.57 -7.61 5.25
C LYS A 178 22.80 -8.06 4.02
N LYS A 179 23.17 -9.21 3.44
CA LYS A 179 22.53 -9.83 2.25
C LYS A 179 21.03 -10.04 2.40
N ILE A 180 20.54 -10.29 3.62
CA ILE A 180 19.09 -10.46 3.90
C ILE A 180 18.23 -9.29 3.41
N LYS A 181 18.82 -8.09 3.30
CA LYS A 181 18.12 -6.89 2.84
C LYS A 181 17.77 -6.93 1.35
N ILE A 182 18.66 -7.51 0.53
CA ILE A 182 18.42 -7.73 -0.90
C ILE A 182 17.30 -8.76 -1.08
N LEU A 183 17.33 -9.83 -0.27
CA LEU A 183 16.26 -10.83 -0.25
C LEU A 183 14.91 -10.23 0.11
N LEU A 184 14.84 -9.34 1.11
CA LEU A 184 13.59 -8.65 1.46
C LEU A 184 13.06 -7.78 0.32
N LEU A 185 13.94 -7.08 -0.41
CA LEU A 185 13.52 -6.30 -1.57
C LEU A 185 12.90 -7.19 -2.67
N PHE A 186 13.55 -8.32 -2.96
CA PHE A 186 13.04 -9.29 -3.91
C PHE A 186 11.70 -9.89 -3.45
N LEU A 187 11.57 -10.25 -2.18
CA LEU A 187 10.31 -10.77 -1.64
C LEU A 187 9.19 -9.72 -1.73
N SER A 188 9.47 -8.45 -1.43
CA SER A 188 8.49 -7.37 -1.61
C SER A 188 7.98 -7.33 -3.06
N LEU A 189 8.87 -7.42 -4.05
CA LEU A 189 8.47 -7.49 -5.47
C LEU A 189 7.55 -8.69 -5.75
N VAL A 190 7.89 -9.88 -5.27
CA VAL A 190 7.06 -11.09 -5.47
C VAL A 190 5.64 -10.88 -4.94
N PHE A 191 5.50 -10.36 -3.72
CA PHE A 191 4.19 -10.11 -3.12
C PHE A 191 3.39 -9.03 -3.86
N ILE A 192 4.05 -7.94 -4.31
CA ILE A 192 3.39 -6.93 -5.14
C ILE A 192 2.98 -7.50 -6.51
N SER A 193 3.78 -8.39 -7.11
CA SER A 193 3.40 -9.08 -8.35
C SER A 193 2.17 -9.96 -8.16
N LEU A 194 2.07 -10.70 -7.06
CA LEU A 194 0.88 -11.49 -6.75
C LEU A 194 -0.36 -10.60 -6.58
N ALA A 195 -0.25 -9.49 -5.86
CA ALA A 195 -1.34 -8.53 -5.73
C ALA A 195 -1.76 -7.94 -7.09
N ALA A 196 -0.79 -7.59 -7.93
CA ALA A 196 -1.04 -7.01 -9.25
C ALA A 196 -1.76 -7.95 -10.22
N LEU A 197 -1.53 -9.26 -10.10
CA LEU A 197 -2.25 -10.27 -10.89
C LEU A 197 -3.67 -10.49 -10.40
N LEU A 198 -3.91 -10.33 -9.09
CA LEU A 198 -5.24 -10.46 -8.49
C LEU A 198 -6.10 -9.23 -8.74
N GLU A 199 -5.52 -8.03 -8.75
CA GLU A 199 -6.27 -6.78 -8.87
C GLU A 199 -7.28 -6.75 -10.04
N PRO A 200 -6.92 -7.11 -11.29
CA PRO A 200 -7.91 -7.14 -12.38
C PRO A 200 -9.02 -8.16 -12.16
N ILE A 201 -8.73 -9.27 -11.47
CA ILE A 201 -9.69 -10.33 -11.14
C ILE A 201 -10.67 -9.82 -10.10
N ASP A 202 -10.19 -9.11 -9.08
CA ASP A 202 -11.00 -8.52 -8.03
C ASP A 202 -12.05 -7.57 -8.62
N TRP A 203 -11.63 -6.71 -9.55
CA TRP A 203 -12.51 -5.81 -10.28
C TRP A 203 -13.43 -6.54 -11.26
N ALA A 204 -12.97 -7.60 -11.93
CA ALA A 204 -13.81 -8.40 -12.80
C ALA A 204 -14.97 -9.05 -12.01
N ILE A 205 -14.68 -9.61 -10.83
CA ILE A 205 -15.70 -10.19 -9.94
C ILE A 205 -16.67 -9.11 -9.43
N TYR A 206 -16.14 -7.96 -9.01
CA TYR A 206 -16.96 -6.84 -8.54
C TYR A 206 -17.91 -6.31 -9.64
N ASN A 207 -17.41 -6.10 -10.87
CA ASN A 207 -18.18 -5.51 -11.96
C ASN A 207 -19.18 -6.49 -12.60
N SER A 208 -18.88 -7.80 -12.58
CA SER A 208 -19.76 -8.84 -13.12
C SER A 208 -20.91 -9.23 -12.18
N ASN A 209 -20.92 -8.75 -10.93
CA ASN A 209 -21.83 -9.22 -9.87
C ASN A 209 -21.86 -10.76 -9.73
N LEU A 210 -20.79 -11.47 -10.11
CA LEU A 210 -20.71 -12.95 -10.12
C LEU A 210 -21.06 -13.58 -8.76
N SER A 211 -20.79 -12.87 -7.66
CA SER A 211 -21.13 -13.28 -6.28
C SER A 211 -22.59 -13.01 -5.88
N VAL A 212 -23.27 -12.08 -6.54
CA VAL A 212 -24.63 -11.60 -6.18
C VAL A 212 -25.69 -12.21 -7.11
N VAL A 213 -25.39 -12.40 -8.39
CA VAL A 213 -26.36 -12.88 -9.40
C VAL A 213 -26.43 -14.41 -9.46
N GLU A 214 -25.33 -15.12 -9.18
CA GLU A 214 -25.26 -16.58 -9.36
C GLU A 214 -25.02 -17.38 -8.07
N GLY A 215 -24.94 -16.70 -6.91
CA GLY A 215 -24.78 -17.35 -5.60
C GLY A 215 -23.46 -18.10 -5.41
N TYR A 216 -22.45 -17.82 -6.24
CA TYR A 216 -21.15 -18.46 -6.16
C TYR A 216 -20.34 -17.99 -4.95
N SER A 217 -19.65 -18.93 -4.31
CA SER A 217 -18.67 -18.60 -3.27
C SER A 217 -17.54 -17.75 -3.86
N ILE A 218 -16.96 -16.85 -3.05
CA ILE A 218 -15.83 -15.99 -3.44
C ILE A 218 -14.72 -16.82 -4.12
N VAL A 219 -14.40 -18.00 -3.56
CA VAL A 219 -13.39 -18.93 -4.11
C VAL A 219 -13.71 -19.35 -5.54
N LEU A 220 -14.98 -19.65 -5.82
CA LEU A 220 -15.42 -20.06 -7.15
C LEU A 220 -15.43 -18.88 -8.15
N SER A 221 -15.75 -17.67 -7.68
CA SER A 221 -15.64 -16.45 -8.49
C SER A 221 -14.20 -16.15 -8.91
N TYR A 222 -13.20 -16.38 -8.04
CA TYR A 222 -11.79 -16.27 -8.41
C TYR A 222 -11.38 -17.30 -9.47
N LEU A 223 -11.80 -18.57 -9.31
CA LEU A 223 -11.50 -19.64 -10.28
C LEU A 223 -12.12 -19.38 -11.65
N LEU A 224 -13.29 -18.75 -11.71
CA LEU A 224 -13.94 -18.34 -12.96
C LEU A 224 -13.31 -17.07 -13.54
N GLY A 225 -12.88 -16.12 -12.71
CA GLY A 225 -12.17 -14.92 -13.13
C GLY A 225 -10.83 -15.21 -13.81
N PHE A 226 -10.14 -16.30 -13.45
CA PHE A 226 -8.92 -16.76 -14.14
C PHE A 226 -9.19 -17.37 -15.54
N LYS A 227 -10.45 -17.64 -15.91
CA LYS A 227 -10.84 -18.19 -17.22
C LYS A 227 -11.35 -17.13 -18.21
N LEU A 228 -11.63 -15.91 -17.74
CA LEU A 228 -12.00 -14.74 -18.56
C LEU A 228 -10.75 -14.06 -19.12
#